data_AF-A0A8H5HVU3-F1
#
_entry.id   AF-A0A8H5HVU3-F1
#
_cell.length_a   1.000
_cell.length_b   1.000
_cell.length_c   1.000
_cell.angle_alpha   90.00
_cell.angle_beta   90.00
_cell.angle_gamma   90.00
#
_symmetry.space_group_name_H-M   'P 1'
#
loop_
_entity.id
_entity.type
_entity.pdbx_description
1 polymer ?
#
loop_
_entity_poly.entity_id
_entity_poly.type
_entity_poly.pdbx_seq_one_letter_code
_entity_poly.pdbx_strand_id
1 'polypeptide(L)'
;MSTTDDSEAVKRYTTKIRRSLNHAVALSLRKDPSSPKSRYIRAVVLVKGVHFYGFHSSYAPFLKVLVADPALGSRVVAMMQNGTIMGTRFTIYESHLNYTLQFLSDFGLYGCGWLELNHIQRRGQDDESFESSEDQNLLPRSPHFRQSRMSLEVDAAAHQILNRQKLVARKWHHKLEIPAPPLPDDPLVLSVRELWEDERHRRHARGLNPSPEMPIDLSGASRAPAGGWLTEARYWDEIRHRIENDRNAIAPSDGAAQTWEGAVMTTFESIEALWEDDYKTWKPCKAEHGPQLELLDDVTEEDRLDDEANIDVDTSFLSVEDLLTEEAADGEADETLVRPFDDTPLEHSQPEPEDEYDEDLDPNCQSDGGSPLLEDEENIELPE
;
A
#
# COMPACT_ATOMS: atom_id res chain seq x y z
N MET A 1 29.82 -14.46 -17.98
CA MET A 1 30.47 -15.10 -16.82
C MET A 1 30.10 -14.44 -15.48
N SER A 2 29.16 -13.45 -15.39
CA SER A 2 28.86 -12.77 -14.12
C SER A 2 27.48 -13.06 -13.49
N THR A 3 26.44 -13.43 -14.25
CA THR A 3 25.06 -13.48 -13.73
C THR A 3 24.81 -14.57 -12.66
N THR A 4 25.53 -15.69 -12.73
CA THR A 4 25.37 -16.80 -11.77
C THR A 4 26.02 -16.48 -10.42
N ASP A 5 27.17 -15.80 -10.44
CA ASP A 5 27.88 -15.34 -9.25
C ASP A 5 27.07 -14.25 -8.52
N ASP A 6 26.49 -13.33 -9.29
CA ASP A 6 25.59 -12.29 -8.77
C ASP A 6 24.35 -12.90 -8.08
N SER A 7 23.77 -13.97 -8.64
CA SER A 7 22.61 -14.65 -8.05
C SER A 7 22.95 -15.37 -6.75
N GLU A 8 24.13 -16.00 -6.65
CA GLU A 8 24.58 -16.68 -5.43
C GLU A 8 24.90 -15.67 -4.32
N ALA A 9 25.51 -14.54 -4.69
CA ALA A 9 25.76 -13.45 -3.76
C ALA A 9 24.45 -12.90 -3.15
N VAL A 10 23.40 -12.74 -3.96
CA VAL A 10 22.07 -12.33 -3.49
C VAL A 10 21.49 -13.37 -2.52
N LYS A 11 21.53 -14.68 -2.87
CA LYS A 11 21.05 -15.77 -1.99
C LYS A 11 21.74 -15.76 -0.64
N ARG A 12 23.07 -15.59 -0.64
CA ARG A 12 23.87 -15.50 0.59
C ARG A 12 23.47 -14.29 1.42
N TYR A 13 23.26 -13.15 0.79
CA TYR A 13 22.87 -11.90 1.45
C TYR A 13 21.47 -11.98 2.07
N THR A 14 20.47 -12.49 1.35
CA THR A 14 19.11 -12.65 1.87
C THR A 14 19.05 -13.65 3.02
N THR A 15 19.83 -14.74 2.94
CA THR A 15 19.96 -15.72 4.03
C THR A 15 20.60 -15.10 5.27
N LYS A 16 21.67 -14.32 5.09
CA LYS A 16 22.34 -13.60 6.19
C LYS A 16 21.38 -12.63 6.89
N ILE A 17 20.62 -11.83 6.13
CA ILE A 17 19.61 -10.93 6.69
C ILE A 17 18.54 -11.71 7.46
N ARG A 18 17.97 -12.76 6.86
CA ARG A 18 16.91 -13.57 7.49
C ARG A 18 17.37 -14.13 8.84
N ARG A 19 18.57 -14.72 8.89
CA ARG A 19 19.13 -15.30 10.13
C ARG A 19 19.43 -14.25 11.18
N SER A 20 20.04 -13.13 10.78
CA SER A 20 20.36 -12.02 11.69
C SER A 20 19.10 -11.41 12.29
N LEU A 21 18.04 -11.22 11.49
CA LEU A 21 16.75 -10.76 11.99
C LEU A 21 16.09 -11.74 12.95
N ASN A 22 16.03 -13.04 12.62
CA ASN A 22 15.50 -14.05 13.53
C ASN A 22 16.25 -14.05 14.87
N HIS A 23 17.58 -13.96 14.83
CA HIS A 23 18.43 -13.90 16.01
C HIS A 23 18.16 -12.63 16.85
N ALA A 24 18.14 -11.46 16.22
CA ALA A 24 17.88 -10.19 16.89
C ALA A 24 16.50 -10.13 17.54
N VAL A 25 15.46 -10.60 16.84
CA VAL A 25 14.10 -10.66 17.38
C VAL A 25 14.02 -11.62 18.56
N ALA A 26 14.64 -12.81 18.46
CA ALA A 26 14.71 -13.76 19.58
C ALA A 26 15.34 -13.15 20.83
N LEU A 27 16.50 -12.49 20.67
CA LEU A 27 17.19 -11.78 21.75
C LEU A 27 16.32 -10.69 22.37
N SER A 28 15.64 -9.88 21.55
CA SER A 28 14.75 -8.83 22.03
C SER A 28 13.54 -9.35 22.83
N LEU A 29 13.10 -10.57 22.52
CA LEU A 29 12.00 -11.26 23.21
C LEU A 29 12.50 -12.10 24.39
N ARG A 30 13.80 -12.05 24.70
CA ARG A 30 14.47 -12.88 25.72
C ARG A 30 14.23 -14.38 25.53
N LYS A 31 14.10 -14.80 24.27
CA LYS A 31 13.99 -16.21 23.89
C LYS A 31 15.32 -16.71 23.36
N ASP A 32 15.53 -18.01 23.47
CA ASP A 32 16.73 -18.66 22.95
C ASP A 32 16.77 -18.57 21.41
N PRO A 33 17.74 -17.85 20.80
CA PRO A 33 17.83 -17.72 19.35
C PRO A 33 18.11 -19.02 18.62
N SER A 34 18.73 -20.00 19.30
CA SER A 34 19.05 -21.30 18.73
C SER A 34 17.86 -22.27 18.75
N SER A 35 16.76 -21.89 19.40
CA SER A 35 15.56 -22.72 19.45
C SER A 35 14.88 -22.78 18.07
N PRO A 36 14.43 -23.97 17.61
CA PRO A 36 13.67 -24.09 16.37
C PRO A 36 12.32 -23.32 16.40
N LYS A 37 11.87 -22.91 17.59
CA LYS A 37 10.65 -22.11 17.78
C LYS A 37 10.89 -20.60 17.60
N SER A 38 12.14 -20.15 17.50
CA SER A 38 12.51 -18.74 17.38
C SER A 38 12.60 -18.29 15.91
N ARG A 39 11.55 -18.58 15.14
CA ARG A 39 11.43 -18.22 13.71
C ARG A 39 10.35 -17.14 13.56
N TYR A 40 10.77 -15.91 13.33
CA TYR A 40 9.92 -14.72 13.23
C TYR A 40 9.86 -14.15 11.82
N ILE A 41 10.92 -14.32 11.04
CA ILE A 41 10.96 -13.94 9.62
C ILE A 41 10.66 -15.18 8.80
N ARG A 42 9.56 -15.11 8.04
CA ARG A 42 9.11 -16.17 7.14
C ARG A 42 10.02 -16.28 5.93
N ALA A 43 10.32 -15.16 5.28
CA ALA A 43 11.15 -15.12 4.07
C ALA A 43 11.72 -13.73 3.81
N VAL A 44 12.78 -13.67 3.01
CA VAL A 44 13.34 -12.42 2.46
C VAL A 44 13.47 -12.61 0.96
N VAL A 45 12.70 -11.85 0.19
CA VAL A 45 12.55 -12.03 -1.27
C VAL A 45 13.12 -10.82 -2.00
N LEU A 46 13.94 -11.03 -3.03
CA LEU A 46 14.35 -9.97 -3.94
C LEU A 46 13.18 -9.61 -4.86
N VAL A 47 12.79 -8.34 -4.86
CA VAL A 47 11.73 -7.80 -5.70
C VAL A 47 12.22 -6.56 -6.44
N LYS A 48 11.51 -6.17 -7.49
CA LYS A 48 11.76 -4.92 -8.22
C LYS A 48 10.59 -3.95 -8.07
N GLY A 49 10.91 -2.67 -7.97
CA GLY A 49 9.95 -1.59 -7.84
C GLY A 49 10.48 -0.29 -8.41
N VAL A 50 9.66 0.76 -8.37
CA VAL A 50 10.07 2.13 -8.71
C VAL A 50 9.84 2.97 -7.47
N HIS A 51 10.82 3.78 -7.08
CA HIS A 51 10.67 4.67 -5.94
C HIS A 51 9.52 5.66 -6.17
N PHE A 52 8.60 5.74 -5.22
CA PHE A 52 7.47 6.67 -5.27
C PHE A 52 7.91 8.12 -4.99
N TYR A 53 8.81 8.31 -4.03
CA TYR A 53 9.26 9.64 -3.63
C TYR A 53 10.37 10.14 -4.55
N GLY A 54 10.08 11.18 -5.35
CA GLY A 54 10.99 11.72 -6.36
C GLY A 54 10.74 11.18 -7.77
N PHE A 55 11.36 11.78 -8.79
CA PHE A 55 11.19 11.37 -10.18
C PHE A 55 12.13 10.21 -10.55
N HIS A 56 11.55 9.03 -10.80
CA HIS A 56 12.28 7.83 -11.17
C HIS A 56 11.64 7.18 -12.39
N SER A 57 12.47 6.71 -13.33
CA SER A 57 12.00 6.14 -14.60
C SER A 57 12.67 4.80 -14.93
N SER A 58 13.10 4.06 -13.91
CA SER A 58 13.76 2.76 -14.01
C SER A 58 13.41 1.87 -12.82
N TYR A 59 13.49 0.55 -12.99
CA TYR A 59 13.37 -0.37 -11.86
C TYR A 59 14.59 -0.25 -10.94
N ALA A 60 14.35 -0.41 -9.63
CA ALA A 60 15.37 -0.59 -8.61
C ALA A 60 15.10 -1.91 -7.86
N PRO A 61 16.14 -2.61 -7.39
CA PRO A 61 16.00 -3.80 -6.57
C PRO A 61 15.66 -3.45 -5.12
N PHE A 62 14.76 -4.22 -4.51
CA PHE A 62 14.35 -4.10 -3.11
C PHE A 62 14.31 -5.49 -2.46
N LEU A 63 14.45 -5.55 -1.14
CA LEU A 63 14.23 -6.76 -0.37
C LEU A 63 12.88 -6.68 0.35
N LYS A 64 12.00 -7.63 0.06
CA LYS A 64 10.72 -7.81 0.76
C LYS A 64 10.93 -8.77 1.92
N VAL A 65 10.86 -8.24 3.14
CA VAL A 65 10.97 -9.03 4.38
C VAL A 65 9.57 -9.42 4.83
N LEU A 66 9.27 -10.72 4.88
CA LEU A 66 7.98 -11.25 5.32
C LEU A 66 8.09 -11.67 6.78
N VAL A 67 7.39 -10.94 7.67
CA VAL A 67 7.33 -11.22 9.11
C VAL A 67 6.16 -12.17 9.38
N ALA A 68 6.38 -13.17 10.25
CA ALA A 68 5.39 -14.20 10.57
C ALA A 68 4.24 -13.68 11.46
N ASP A 69 4.53 -12.72 12.33
CA ASP A 69 3.56 -12.07 13.20
C ASP A 69 3.56 -10.56 12.92
N PRO A 70 2.44 -9.97 12.46
CA PRO A 70 2.36 -8.54 12.18
C PRO A 70 2.64 -7.67 13.41
N ALA A 71 2.41 -8.16 14.63
CA ALA A 71 2.69 -7.43 15.86
C ALA A 71 4.20 -7.16 16.06
N LEU A 72 5.07 -7.95 15.43
CA LEU A 72 6.52 -7.77 15.48
C LEU A 72 7.04 -6.78 14.41
N GLY A 73 6.15 -6.24 13.57
CA GLY A 73 6.52 -5.38 12.44
C GLY A 73 7.30 -4.13 12.84
N SER A 74 6.74 -3.31 13.73
CA SER A 74 7.38 -2.07 14.23
C SER A 74 8.75 -2.34 14.86
N ARG A 75 8.84 -3.40 15.67
CA ARG A 75 10.08 -3.86 16.30
C ARG A 75 11.15 -4.23 15.28
N VAL A 76 10.80 -4.99 14.23
CA VAL A 76 11.73 -5.34 13.15
C VAL A 76 12.20 -4.10 12.40
N VAL A 77 11.30 -3.16 12.12
CA VAL A 77 11.61 -1.89 11.44
C VAL A 77 12.62 -1.07 12.26
N ALA A 78 12.40 -0.91 13.56
CA ALA A 78 13.30 -0.19 14.45
C ALA A 78 14.72 -0.79 14.47
N MET A 79 14.84 -2.13 14.58
CA MET A 79 16.13 -2.83 14.53
C MET A 79 16.88 -2.57 13.21
N MET A 80 16.18 -2.57 12.08
CA MET A 80 16.80 -2.34 10.77
C MET A 80 17.20 -0.87 10.57
N GLN A 81 16.43 0.09 11.09
CA GLN A 81 16.75 1.52 10.97
C GLN A 81 17.93 1.93 11.86
N ASN A 82 18.02 1.38 13.07
CA ASN A 82 19.07 1.71 14.02
C ASN A 82 20.44 1.12 13.66
N GLY A 83 20.46 0.12 12.77
CA GLY A 83 21.67 -0.56 12.32
C GLY A 83 22.05 -1.77 13.16
N THR A 84 21.11 -2.28 13.97
CA THR A 84 21.28 -3.51 14.76
C THR A 84 21.60 -4.72 13.88
N ILE A 85 21.05 -4.73 12.67
CA ILE A 85 21.22 -5.83 11.70
C ILE A 85 22.38 -5.50 10.76
N MET A 86 23.40 -6.35 10.73
CA MET A 86 24.55 -6.24 9.82
C MET A 86 25.32 -4.92 9.90
N GLY A 87 25.23 -4.19 11.02
CA GLY A 87 25.83 -2.86 11.20
C GLY A 87 25.35 -1.82 10.18
N THR A 88 24.25 -2.07 9.48
CA THR A 88 23.80 -1.27 8.34
C THR A 88 22.48 -0.60 8.67
N ARG A 89 22.41 0.73 8.56
CA ARG A 89 21.16 1.47 8.71
C ARG A 89 20.36 1.39 7.41
N PHE A 90 19.29 0.59 7.42
CA PHE A 90 18.47 0.36 6.25
C PHE A 90 17.43 1.47 6.08
N THR A 91 17.21 1.90 4.84
CA THR A 91 16.01 2.66 4.47
C THR A 91 14.84 1.70 4.38
N ILE A 92 13.83 1.90 5.22
CA ILE A 92 12.62 1.09 5.24
C ILE A 92 11.52 1.77 4.44
N TYR A 93 10.79 0.97 3.67
CA TYR A 93 9.69 1.41 2.83
C TYR A 93 8.38 0.77 3.32
N GLU A 94 7.27 1.48 3.14
CA GLU A 94 5.90 1.00 3.42
C GLU A 94 5.63 0.51 4.87
N SER A 95 6.48 0.85 5.85
CA SER A 95 6.30 0.43 7.25
C SER A 95 5.13 1.08 7.98
N HIS A 96 4.59 2.18 7.46
CA HIS A 96 3.49 2.95 8.06
C HIS A 96 2.11 2.35 7.75
N LEU A 97 2.03 1.36 6.86
CA LEU A 97 0.77 0.70 6.52
C LEU A 97 0.51 -0.42 7.51
N ASN A 98 -0.65 -0.41 8.18
CA ASN A 98 -1.04 -1.52 9.04
C ASN A 98 -1.31 -2.79 8.21
N TYR A 99 -1.18 -3.96 8.86
CA TYR A 99 -1.32 -5.26 8.21
C TYR A 99 -2.67 -5.43 7.49
N THR A 100 -3.77 -5.00 8.13
CA THR A 100 -5.11 -5.10 7.56
C THR A 100 -5.22 -4.32 6.24
N LEU A 101 -4.68 -3.11 6.18
CA LEU A 101 -4.70 -2.26 4.99
C LEU A 101 -3.84 -2.84 3.87
N GLN A 102 -2.67 -3.40 4.20
CA GLN A 102 -1.83 -4.12 3.24
C GLN A 102 -2.61 -5.29 2.63
N PHE A 103 -3.25 -6.12 3.48
CA PHE A 103 -4.06 -7.26 3.05
C PHE A 103 -5.22 -6.83 2.14
N LEU A 104 -6.00 -5.83 2.55
CA LEU A 104 -7.12 -5.33 1.73
C LEU A 104 -6.63 -4.81 0.38
N SER A 105 -5.52 -4.09 0.36
CA SER A 105 -4.95 -3.51 -0.87
C SER A 105 -4.42 -4.59 -1.82
N ASP A 106 -3.68 -5.58 -1.30
CA ASP A 106 -3.10 -6.66 -2.10
C ASP A 106 -4.15 -7.58 -2.71
N PHE A 107 -5.30 -7.77 -2.04
CA PHE A 107 -6.39 -8.62 -2.52
C PHE A 107 -7.53 -7.86 -3.19
N GLY A 108 -7.45 -6.53 -3.30
CA GLY A 108 -8.47 -5.71 -3.94
C GLY A 108 -9.81 -5.73 -3.20
N LEU A 109 -9.75 -5.75 -1.87
CA LEU A 109 -10.89 -5.81 -0.97
C LEU A 109 -11.22 -4.42 -0.42
N TYR A 110 -12.50 -4.17 -0.19
CA TYR A 110 -13.01 -2.92 0.34
C TYR A 110 -13.90 -3.18 1.55
N GLY A 111 -13.99 -2.21 2.46
CA GLY A 111 -14.95 -2.26 3.55
C GLY A 111 -16.37 -2.40 3.02
N CYS A 112 -17.16 -3.30 3.63
CA CYS A 112 -18.52 -3.63 3.20
C CYS A 112 -18.66 -4.14 1.74
N GLY A 113 -17.56 -4.53 1.09
CA GLY A 113 -17.57 -5.12 -0.25
C GLY A 113 -17.79 -6.64 -0.25
N TRP A 114 -18.06 -7.19 -1.43
CA TRP A 114 -18.16 -8.63 -1.61
C TRP A 114 -16.79 -9.31 -1.58
N LEU A 115 -16.69 -10.40 -0.82
CA LEU A 115 -15.54 -11.31 -0.83
C LEU A 115 -15.89 -12.53 -1.69
N GLU A 116 -15.21 -12.68 -2.82
CA GLU A 116 -15.38 -13.79 -3.75
C GLU A 116 -14.30 -14.84 -3.49
N LEU A 117 -14.71 -16.05 -3.15
CA LEU A 117 -13.81 -17.17 -2.81
C LEU A 117 -14.03 -18.33 -3.77
N ASN A 118 -12.94 -18.93 -4.26
CA ASN A 118 -13.01 -20.10 -5.14
C ASN A 118 -13.18 -21.42 -4.36
N HIS A 119 -12.46 -21.58 -3.25
CA HIS A 119 -12.53 -22.77 -2.43
C HIS A 119 -12.57 -22.40 -0.94
N ILE A 120 -13.46 -23.05 -0.21
CA ILE A 120 -13.67 -22.85 1.23
C ILE A 120 -13.77 -24.20 1.94
N GLN A 121 -13.38 -24.24 3.20
CA GLN A 121 -13.49 -25.41 4.06
C GLN A 121 -14.33 -25.07 5.29
N ARG A 122 -15.34 -25.87 5.61
CA ARG A 122 -16.22 -25.61 6.74
C ARG A 122 -15.59 -26.07 8.06
N ARG A 123 -15.63 -25.22 9.09
CA ARG A 123 -15.25 -25.58 10.46
C ARG A 123 -16.43 -26.17 11.24
N GLY A 124 -16.12 -27.06 12.19
CA GLY A 124 -17.10 -27.69 13.08
C GLY A 124 -17.52 -29.09 12.60
N GLN A 125 -17.39 -30.06 13.51
CA GLN A 125 -17.57 -31.47 13.20
C GLN A 125 -18.90 -32.05 13.74
N ASP A 126 -19.57 -31.35 14.68
CA ASP A 126 -20.43 -31.99 15.69
C ASP A 126 -21.87 -31.45 15.87
N ASP A 127 -22.35 -30.49 15.05
CA ASP A 127 -23.73 -30.03 15.20
C ASP A 127 -24.70 -30.97 14.43
N GLU A 128 -25.05 -32.12 15.03
CA GLU A 128 -26.22 -32.93 14.61
C GLU A 128 -27.56 -32.19 14.84
N SER A 129 -27.51 -30.99 15.43
CA SER A 129 -28.68 -30.22 15.89
C SER A 129 -29.16 -29.16 14.89
N PHE A 130 -28.39 -28.85 13.85
CA PHE A 130 -28.82 -27.96 12.78
C PHE A 130 -29.08 -28.81 11.53
N GLU A 131 -30.33 -28.80 11.06
CA GLU A 131 -30.68 -29.26 9.72
C GLU A 131 -29.86 -28.44 8.71
N SER A 132 -28.65 -28.92 8.44
CA SER A 132 -27.77 -28.33 7.45
C SER A 132 -28.41 -28.55 6.10
N SER A 133 -28.70 -27.46 5.39
CA SER A 133 -29.12 -27.51 3.99
C SER A 133 -28.16 -28.41 3.20
N GLU A 134 -28.66 -29.23 2.28
CA GLU A 134 -27.86 -30.24 1.56
C GLU A 134 -26.54 -29.68 0.99
N ASP A 135 -26.54 -28.42 0.55
CA ASP A 135 -25.37 -27.69 0.05
C ASP A 135 -24.22 -27.53 1.07
N GLN A 136 -24.52 -27.46 2.38
CA GLN A 136 -23.51 -27.29 3.43
C GLN A 136 -22.75 -28.59 3.75
N ASN A 137 -23.26 -29.74 3.32
CA ASN A 137 -22.61 -31.03 3.47
C ASN A 137 -21.65 -31.37 2.31
N LEU A 138 -21.71 -30.59 1.22
CA LEU A 138 -20.81 -30.73 0.08
C LEU A 138 -19.46 -30.02 0.28
N LEU A 139 -19.38 -29.10 1.23
CA LEU A 139 -18.15 -28.37 1.51
C LEU A 139 -17.12 -29.27 2.20
N PRO A 140 -15.84 -29.27 1.75
CA PRO A 140 -14.77 -29.98 2.44
C PRO A 140 -14.65 -29.52 3.89
N ARG A 141 -14.36 -30.45 4.79
CA ARG A 141 -14.19 -30.15 6.22
C ARG A 141 -12.81 -29.58 6.49
N SER A 142 -12.77 -28.49 7.26
CA SER A 142 -11.54 -27.96 7.82
C SER A 142 -11.04 -28.88 8.94
N PRO A 143 -9.72 -29.04 9.13
CA PRO A 143 -9.16 -29.72 10.30
C PRO A 143 -9.39 -28.95 11.62
N HIS A 144 -9.87 -27.71 11.56
CA HIS A 144 -10.06 -26.85 12.72
C HIS A 144 -11.48 -26.93 13.28
N PHE A 145 -11.56 -26.89 14.61
CA PHE A 145 -12.83 -26.82 15.34
C PHE A 145 -13.43 -25.42 15.25
N ARG A 146 -14.76 -25.33 15.42
CA ARG A 146 -15.50 -24.07 15.43
C ARG A 146 -15.11 -23.23 16.65
N GLN A 147 -14.79 -21.97 16.45
CA GLN A 147 -14.36 -21.04 17.51
C GLN A 147 -15.36 -19.91 17.76
N SER A 148 -16.25 -19.65 16.80
CA SER A 148 -17.26 -18.59 16.86
C SER A 148 -18.67 -19.13 17.11
N ARG A 149 -19.62 -18.22 17.40
CA ARG A 149 -21.05 -18.54 17.47
C ARG A 149 -21.80 -18.24 16.16
N MET A 150 -21.10 -17.92 15.07
CA MET A 150 -21.71 -17.62 13.77
C MET A 150 -22.26 -18.87 13.11
N SER A 151 -23.41 -18.77 12.44
CA SER A 151 -24.10 -19.91 11.81
C SER A 151 -23.22 -20.70 10.83
N LEU A 152 -22.33 -20.01 10.12
CA LEU A 152 -21.36 -20.58 9.21
C LEU A 152 -19.97 -20.06 9.56
N GLU A 153 -19.03 -20.97 9.78
CA GLU A 153 -17.60 -20.67 9.98
C GLU A 153 -16.80 -21.43 8.93
N VAL A 154 -15.99 -20.71 8.16
CA VAL A 154 -15.24 -21.26 7.04
C VAL A 154 -13.79 -20.81 7.08
N ASP A 155 -12.91 -21.67 6.60
CA ASP A 155 -11.52 -21.38 6.30
C ASP A 155 -11.35 -21.20 4.79
N ALA A 156 -10.55 -20.21 4.42
CA ALA A 156 -10.09 -20.02 3.06
C ALA A 156 -8.63 -19.60 3.09
N ALA A 157 -7.83 -20.19 2.21
CA ALA A 157 -6.47 -19.75 1.99
C ALA A 157 -6.46 -18.46 1.15
N ALA A 158 -5.48 -17.59 1.37
CA ALA A 158 -5.45 -16.27 0.75
C ALA A 158 -5.45 -16.32 -0.80
N HIS A 159 -4.79 -17.30 -1.40
CA HIS A 159 -4.79 -17.51 -2.86
C HIS A 159 -6.16 -17.90 -3.46
N GLN A 160 -7.15 -18.24 -2.63
CA GLN A 160 -8.52 -18.53 -3.08
C GLN A 160 -9.39 -17.26 -3.22
N ILE A 161 -8.87 -16.09 -2.84
CA ILE A 161 -9.57 -14.80 -2.95
C ILE A 161 -9.54 -14.33 -4.41
N LEU A 162 -10.69 -14.43 -5.09
CA LEU A 162 -10.85 -14.13 -6.50
C LEU A 162 -10.83 -12.62 -6.81
N ASN A 163 -11.15 -11.77 -5.83
CA ASN A 163 -11.14 -10.31 -5.98
C ASN A 163 -9.81 -9.78 -6.55
N ARG A 164 -8.69 -10.40 -6.17
CA ARG A 164 -7.34 -10.04 -6.65
C ARG A 164 -7.22 -10.12 -8.17
N GLN A 165 -7.94 -11.01 -8.83
CA GLN A 165 -7.90 -11.17 -10.29
C GLN A 165 -8.45 -9.93 -11.03
N LYS A 166 -9.20 -9.07 -10.32
CA LYS A 166 -9.69 -7.79 -10.84
C LYS A 166 -8.59 -6.70 -10.85
N LEU A 167 -7.48 -6.91 -10.14
CA LEU A 167 -6.36 -5.96 -10.09
C LEU A 167 -5.44 -6.14 -11.30
N VAL A 168 -5.07 -5.02 -11.93
CA VAL A 168 -4.14 -5.00 -13.06
C VAL A 168 -3.02 -4.00 -12.80
N ALA A 169 -1.78 -4.52 -12.69
CA ALA A 169 -0.60 -3.69 -12.53
C ALA A 169 -0.23 -2.98 -13.84
N ARG A 170 -0.11 -1.64 -13.78
CA ARG A 170 0.31 -0.80 -14.91
C ARG A 170 1.81 -0.57 -14.90
N LYS A 171 2.51 -1.02 -15.94
CA LYS A 171 3.97 -0.88 -16.07
C LYS A 171 4.33 0.41 -16.81
N TRP A 172 4.01 1.58 -16.24
CA TRP A 172 4.31 2.89 -16.88
C TRP A 172 5.57 3.56 -16.34
N HIS A 173 5.88 3.38 -15.06
CA HIS A 173 6.93 4.18 -14.39
C HIS A 173 8.34 3.60 -14.52
N HIS A 174 8.48 2.39 -15.06
CA HIS A 174 9.77 1.73 -15.20
C HIS A 174 10.57 2.17 -16.43
N LYS A 175 9.95 2.93 -17.33
CA LYS A 175 10.57 3.45 -18.54
C LYS A 175 9.92 4.77 -18.91
N LEU A 176 10.75 5.79 -19.15
CA LEU A 176 10.25 7.09 -19.60
C LEU A 176 9.88 7.03 -21.08
N GLU A 177 8.59 7.19 -21.38
CA GLU A 177 8.07 7.29 -22.75
C GLU A 177 7.57 8.73 -23.01
N ILE A 178 8.07 9.35 -24.07
CA ILE A 178 7.72 10.71 -24.48
C ILE A 178 7.31 10.67 -25.96
N PRO A 179 6.05 11.01 -26.31
CA PRO A 179 4.96 11.46 -25.43
C PRO A 179 4.44 10.34 -24.53
N ALA A 180 3.82 10.73 -23.40
CA ALA A 180 3.24 9.77 -22.47
C ALA A 180 2.12 8.95 -23.13
N PRO A 181 1.93 7.68 -22.75
CA PRO A 181 0.79 6.87 -23.20
C PRO A 181 -0.54 7.56 -22.86
N PRO A 182 -1.59 7.39 -23.68
CA PRO A 182 -2.90 7.95 -23.38
C PRO A 182 -3.45 7.35 -22.07
N LEU A 183 -4.11 8.19 -21.27
CA LEU A 183 -4.80 7.76 -20.06
C LEU A 183 -6.01 6.89 -20.44
N PRO A 184 -6.30 5.81 -19.70
CA PRO A 184 -7.54 5.06 -19.84
C PRO A 184 -8.75 5.95 -19.56
N ASP A 185 -9.84 5.72 -20.29
CA ASP A 185 -11.11 6.41 -20.08
C ASP A 185 -11.79 5.99 -18.76
N ASP A 186 -11.46 4.79 -18.25
CA ASP A 186 -12.05 4.24 -17.03
C ASP A 186 -11.48 4.91 -15.76
N PRO A 187 -12.32 5.12 -14.73
CA PRO A 187 -11.85 5.62 -13.45
C PRO A 187 -10.82 4.65 -12.83
N LEU A 188 -9.71 5.23 -12.36
CA LEU A 188 -8.60 4.48 -11.77
C LEU A 188 -8.89 3.98 -10.36
N VAL A 189 -9.82 4.64 -9.65
CA VAL A 189 -10.23 4.25 -8.30
C VAL A 189 -11.32 3.19 -8.41
N LEU A 190 -10.92 1.94 -8.25
CA LEU A 190 -11.79 0.76 -8.43
C LEU A 190 -13.02 0.76 -7.50
N SER A 191 -12.89 1.25 -6.26
CA SER A 191 -14.02 1.28 -5.31
C SER A 191 -15.17 2.21 -5.72
N VAL A 192 -14.88 3.25 -6.52
CA VAL A 192 -15.91 4.18 -7.01
C VAL A 192 -16.60 3.60 -8.26
N ARG A 193 -16.06 2.55 -8.87
CA ARG A 193 -16.61 1.95 -10.10
C ARG A 193 -18.05 1.51 -9.94
N GLU A 194 -18.40 0.90 -8.79
CA GLU A 194 -19.77 0.46 -8.50
C GLU A 194 -20.73 1.66 -8.47
N LEU A 195 -20.32 2.79 -7.89
CA LEU A 195 -21.11 4.03 -7.88
C LEU A 195 -21.33 4.59 -9.30
N TRP A 196 -20.28 4.53 -10.15
CA TRP A 196 -20.39 4.93 -11.55
C TRP A 196 -21.27 3.98 -12.35
N GLU A 197 -21.23 2.68 -12.08
CA GLU A 197 -22.13 1.67 -12.68
C GLU A 197 -23.57 1.93 -12.29
N ASP A 198 -23.86 2.10 -11.00
CA ASP A 198 -25.20 2.41 -10.51
C ASP A 198 -25.76 3.71 -11.10
N GLU A 199 -24.93 4.74 -11.23
CA GLU A 199 -25.34 5.99 -11.86
C GLU A 199 -25.60 5.83 -13.37
N ARG A 200 -24.77 5.05 -14.07
CA ARG A 200 -25.01 4.69 -15.48
C ARG A 200 -26.35 3.97 -15.66
N HIS A 201 -26.65 2.98 -14.82
CA HIS A 201 -27.93 2.26 -14.84
C HIS A 201 -29.11 3.20 -14.58
N ARG A 202 -28.99 4.09 -13.60
CA ARG A 202 -30.03 5.07 -13.25
C ARG A 202 -30.31 6.05 -14.38
N ARG A 203 -29.26 6.58 -15.03
CA ARG A 203 -29.38 7.48 -16.19
C ARG A 203 -30.00 6.78 -17.38
N HIS A 204 -29.55 5.56 -17.67
CA HIS A 204 -30.11 4.74 -18.74
C HIS A 204 -31.60 4.45 -18.51
N ALA A 205 -32.00 4.10 -17.29
CA ALA A 205 -33.41 3.88 -16.93
C ALA A 205 -34.28 5.15 -17.09
N ARG A 206 -33.67 6.33 -17.03
CA ARG A 206 -34.33 7.63 -17.28
C ARG A 206 -34.24 8.10 -18.73
N GLY A 207 -33.66 7.30 -19.63
CA GLY A 207 -33.45 7.66 -21.04
C GLY A 207 -32.40 8.76 -21.26
N LEU A 208 -31.56 9.02 -20.26
CA LEU A 208 -30.44 9.96 -20.34
C LEU A 208 -29.19 9.25 -20.88
N ASN A 209 -28.19 10.03 -21.32
CA ASN A 209 -26.88 9.48 -21.64
C ASN A 209 -26.30 8.78 -20.38
N PRO A 210 -25.88 7.50 -20.47
CA PRO A 210 -25.37 6.75 -19.33
C PRO A 210 -24.13 7.42 -18.71
N SER A 211 -23.25 7.99 -19.51
CA SER A 211 -22.09 8.73 -19.02
C SER A 211 -22.47 10.18 -18.73
N PRO A 212 -22.26 10.69 -17.50
CA PRO A 212 -22.42 12.11 -17.23
C PRO A 212 -21.40 12.92 -18.03
N GLU A 213 -21.75 14.18 -18.30
CA GLU A 213 -20.81 15.14 -18.88
C GLU A 213 -19.66 15.35 -17.90
N MET A 214 -18.42 15.12 -18.37
CA MET A 214 -17.24 15.37 -17.55
C MET A 214 -17.09 16.88 -17.30
N PRO A 215 -16.75 17.30 -16.08
CA PRO A 215 -16.44 18.70 -15.81
C PRO A 215 -15.37 19.23 -16.77
N ILE A 216 -15.49 20.51 -17.13
CA ILE A 216 -14.50 21.20 -17.96
C ILE A 216 -13.14 21.09 -17.26
N ASP A 217 -12.13 20.64 -18.02
CA ASP A 217 -10.77 20.50 -17.52
C ASP A 217 -10.24 21.84 -16.98
N LEU A 218 -9.99 21.91 -15.67
CA LEU A 218 -9.42 23.07 -14.98
C LEU A 218 -7.89 23.13 -15.10
N SER A 219 -7.29 22.25 -15.91
CA SER A 219 -5.84 22.22 -16.18
C SER A 219 -5.34 23.55 -16.74
N GLY A 220 -4.02 23.75 -16.69
CA GLY A 220 -3.39 24.96 -17.22
C GLY A 220 -3.68 25.24 -18.70
N ALA A 221 -4.13 24.24 -19.47
CA ALA A 221 -4.49 24.38 -20.88
C ALA A 221 -5.77 25.20 -21.11
N SER A 222 -6.68 25.27 -20.12
CA SER A 222 -7.90 26.09 -20.18
C SER A 222 -7.73 27.48 -19.56
N ARG A 223 -6.57 27.76 -18.94
CA ARG A 223 -6.27 29.06 -18.33
C ARG A 223 -5.70 30.00 -19.39
N ALA A 224 -6.15 31.25 -19.39
CA ALA A 224 -5.47 32.31 -20.15
C ALA A 224 -3.98 32.38 -19.74
N PRO A 225 -3.06 32.72 -20.65
CA PRO A 225 -1.64 32.81 -20.33
C PRO A 225 -1.45 33.73 -19.12
N ALA A 226 -1.14 33.13 -17.97
CA ALA A 226 -0.86 33.87 -16.76
C ALA A 226 0.41 34.70 -16.97
N GLY A 227 0.47 35.89 -16.35
CA GLY A 227 1.73 36.63 -16.27
C GLY A 227 2.80 35.75 -15.63
N GLY A 228 3.99 35.71 -16.23
CA GLY A 228 5.11 34.90 -15.74
C GLY A 228 5.45 35.22 -14.29
N TRP A 229 6.02 34.24 -13.58
CA TRP A 229 6.45 34.46 -12.20
C TRP A 229 7.62 35.44 -12.18
N LEU A 230 7.65 36.38 -11.24
CA LEU A 230 8.70 37.42 -11.12
C LEU A 230 10.14 36.85 -11.16
N THR A 231 10.32 35.64 -10.64
CA THR A 231 11.62 34.95 -10.54
C THR A 231 11.83 33.86 -11.61
N GLU A 232 10.91 33.72 -12.56
CA GLU A 232 10.94 32.67 -13.57
C GLU A 232 12.25 32.66 -14.38
N ALA A 233 12.70 33.84 -14.83
CA ALA A 233 13.95 33.96 -15.59
C ALA A 233 15.16 33.40 -14.82
N ARG A 234 15.24 33.70 -13.52
CA ARG A 234 16.31 33.22 -12.64
C ARG A 234 16.27 31.69 -12.50
N TYR A 235 15.08 31.11 -12.32
CA TYR A 235 14.96 29.65 -12.20
C TYR A 235 15.31 28.94 -13.52
N TRP A 236 14.94 29.51 -14.67
CA TRP A 236 15.34 28.96 -15.97
C TRP A 236 16.85 29.00 -16.18
N ASP A 237 17.54 30.06 -15.74
CA ASP A 237 19.00 30.11 -15.76
C ASP A 237 19.62 29.03 -14.87
N GLU A 238 19.08 28.84 -13.66
CA GLU A 238 19.55 27.81 -12.72
C GLU A 238 19.33 26.39 -13.25
N ILE A 239 18.17 26.11 -13.85
CA ILE A 239 17.87 24.82 -14.49
C ILE A 239 18.83 24.56 -15.65
N ARG A 240 19.05 25.53 -16.53
CA ARG A 240 19.98 25.39 -17.67
C ARG A 240 21.41 25.12 -17.20
N HIS A 241 21.87 25.84 -16.18
CA HIS A 241 23.18 25.61 -15.59
C HIS A 241 23.31 24.20 -15.00
N ARG A 242 22.26 23.70 -14.34
CA ARG A 242 22.24 22.35 -13.76
C ARG A 242 22.25 21.26 -14.83
N ILE A 243 21.47 21.42 -15.90
CA ILE A 243 21.48 20.51 -17.05
C ILE A 243 22.89 20.41 -17.66
N GLU A 244 23.57 21.54 -17.83
CA GLU A 244 24.93 21.54 -18.39
C GLU A 244 25.95 20.87 -17.46
N ASN A 245 25.85 21.10 -16.15
CA ASN A 245 26.70 20.43 -15.18
C ASN A 245 26.47 18.91 -15.17
N ASP A 246 25.20 18.49 -15.16
CA ASP A 246 24.83 17.07 -15.11
C ASP A 246 25.22 16.34 -16.41
N ARG A 247 25.13 17.02 -17.56
CA ARG A 247 25.61 16.48 -18.85
C ARG A 247 27.09 16.13 -18.83
N ASN A 248 27.89 16.88 -18.08
CA ASN A 248 29.33 16.66 -17.95
C ASN A 248 29.68 15.64 -16.85
N ALA A 249 28.80 15.43 -15.87
CA ALA A 249 29.01 14.50 -14.75
C ALA A 249 28.47 13.08 -15.02
N ILE A 250 27.42 12.94 -15.82
CA ILE A 250 26.82 11.64 -16.16
C ILE A 250 27.68 11.00 -17.26
N ALA A 251 28.52 10.04 -16.88
CA ALA A 251 29.03 9.07 -17.84
C ALA A 251 27.83 8.43 -18.55
N PRO A 252 27.86 8.19 -19.87
CA PRO A 252 26.73 7.58 -20.59
C PRO A 252 26.44 6.22 -19.95
N SER A 253 25.45 6.20 -19.06
CA SER A 253 24.85 4.99 -18.56
C SER A 253 24.09 4.44 -19.76
N ASP A 254 24.67 3.43 -20.41
CA ASP A 254 24.00 2.70 -21.47
C ASP A 254 22.60 2.37 -20.96
N GLY A 255 21.57 2.87 -21.64
CA GLY A 255 20.16 2.52 -21.42
C GLY A 255 19.87 1.06 -21.76
N ALA A 256 20.85 0.18 -21.59
CA ALA A 256 20.69 -1.25 -21.63
C ALA A 256 19.73 -1.61 -20.51
N ALA A 257 18.51 -2.00 -20.90
CA ALA A 257 17.53 -2.61 -20.03
C ALA A 257 18.27 -3.59 -19.10
N GLN A 258 18.19 -3.34 -17.80
CA GLN A 258 18.95 -4.09 -16.84
C GLN A 258 18.54 -5.56 -16.96
N THR A 259 19.49 -6.41 -17.34
CA THR A 259 19.23 -7.81 -17.73
C THR A 259 18.59 -8.64 -16.62
N TRP A 260 18.68 -8.19 -15.38
CA TRP A 260 18.11 -8.84 -14.20
C TRP A 260 16.60 -8.61 -14.05
N GLU A 261 16.03 -7.56 -14.65
CA GLU A 261 14.64 -7.17 -14.44
C GLU A 261 13.67 -8.31 -14.79
N GLY A 262 13.90 -9.04 -15.88
CA GLY A 262 13.03 -10.15 -16.32
C GLY A 262 12.99 -11.33 -15.35
N ALA A 263 14.04 -11.51 -14.54
CA ALA A 263 14.19 -12.62 -13.61
C ALA A 263 13.68 -12.32 -12.19
N VAL A 264 13.32 -11.06 -11.91
CA VAL A 264 12.90 -10.60 -10.58
C VAL A 264 11.43 -10.19 -10.60
N MET A 265 10.67 -10.67 -9.62
CA MET A 265 9.25 -10.34 -9.45
C MET A 265 9.09 -8.85 -9.14
N THR A 266 8.05 -8.23 -9.69
CA THR A 266 7.59 -6.93 -9.19
C THR A 266 7.00 -7.05 -7.78
N THR A 267 6.89 -5.94 -7.06
CA THR A 267 6.18 -5.92 -5.76
C THR A 267 4.76 -6.48 -5.87
N PHE A 268 4.03 -6.16 -6.95
CA PHE A 268 2.70 -6.69 -7.24
C PHE A 268 2.69 -8.21 -7.46
N GLU A 269 3.63 -8.74 -8.23
CA GLU A 269 3.75 -10.17 -8.51
C GLU A 269 4.20 -10.95 -7.25
N SER A 270 5.00 -10.32 -6.37
CA SER A 270 5.59 -10.95 -5.18
C SER A 270 4.60 -11.41 -4.10
N ILE A 271 3.30 -11.10 -4.24
CA ILE A 271 2.25 -11.63 -3.35
C ILE A 271 2.14 -13.14 -3.45
N GLU A 272 2.45 -13.70 -4.63
CA GLU A 272 2.39 -15.13 -4.90
C GLU A 272 3.69 -15.86 -4.50
N ALA A 273 4.70 -15.14 -4.02
CA ALA A 273 6.05 -15.68 -3.80
C ALA A 273 6.09 -16.87 -2.82
N LEU A 274 5.18 -16.90 -1.85
CA LEU A 274 5.08 -17.97 -0.84
C LEU A 274 3.90 -18.92 -1.06
N TRP A 275 3.19 -18.79 -2.18
CA TRP A 275 2.11 -19.73 -2.51
C TRP A 275 2.71 -21.07 -2.94
N GLU A 276 1.90 -22.12 -2.85
CA GLU A 276 2.27 -23.42 -3.41
C GLU A 276 2.37 -23.31 -4.94
N ASP A 277 3.21 -24.13 -5.56
CA ASP A 277 3.52 -24.00 -6.99
C ASP A 277 2.29 -24.16 -7.90
N ASP A 278 1.27 -24.89 -7.43
CA ASP A 278 -0.01 -25.07 -8.14
C ASP A 278 -0.81 -23.77 -8.28
N TYR A 279 -0.56 -22.79 -7.40
CA TYR A 279 -1.29 -21.51 -7.37
C TYR A 279 -0.45 -20.33 -7.87
N LYS A 280 0.86 -20.50 -8.10
CA LYS A 280 1.72 -19.45 -8.66
C LYS A 280 1.40 -19.23 -10.13
N THR A 281 1.05 -18.00 -10.50
CA THR A 281 0.85 -17.62 -11.91
C THR A 281 2.11 -17.05 -12.53
N TRP A 282 2.96 -16.43 -11.71
CA TRP A 282 4.18 -15.76 -12.17
C TRP A 282 5.23 -16.76 -12.68
N LYS A 283 5.91 -16.38 -13.76
CA LYS A 283 7.06 -17.12 -14.30
C LYS A 283 8.16 -16.12 -14.69
N PRO A 284 9.44 -16.44 -14.45
CA PRO A 284 10.55 -15.57 -14.86
C PRO A 284 10.56 -15.40 -16.37
N CYS A 285 10.66 -14.15 -16.84
CA CYS A 285 10.73 -13.83 -18.26
C CYS A 285 12.16 -14.09 -18.74
N LYS A 286 12.33 -15.08 -19.62
CA LYS A 286 13.65 -15.41 -20.17
C LYS A 286 14.11 -14.28 -21.10
N ALA A 287 15.24 -13.66 -20.78
CA ALA A 287 15.97 -12.89 -21.79
C ALA A 287 16.43 -13.88 -22.87
N GLU A 288 16.18 -13.57 -24.15
CA GLU A 288 16.37 -14.50 -25.29
C GLU A 288 17.79 -15.08 -25.43
N HIS A 289 18.79 -14.59 -24.68
CA HIS A 289 20.19 -15.05 -24.73
C HIS A 289 20.90 -15.13 -23.35
N GLY A 290 20.18 -15.33 -22.24
CA GLY A 290 20.76 -15.40 -20.89
C GLY A 290 20.79 -16.81 -20.28
N PRO A 291 21.82 -17.20 -19.50
CA PRO A 291 21.80 -18.45 -18.76
C PRO A 291 20.68 -18.45 -17.70
N GLN A 292 20.23 -19.67 -17.38
CA GLN A 292 19.19 -19.96 -16.40
C GLN A 292 19.48 -19.25 -15.06
N LEU A 293 18.68 -18.24 -14.69
CA LEU A 293 18.53 -17.89 -13.28
C LEU A 293 17.58 -18.93 -12.71
N GLU A 294 18.12 -19.95 -12.05
CA GLU A 294 17.29 -20.83 -11.23
C GLU A 294 16.60 -19.98 -10.19
N LEU A 295 15.29 -20.17 -10.06
CA LEU A 295 14.45 -19.46 -9.12
C LEU A 295 15.16 -19.32 -7.77
N LEU A 296 15.01 -18.14 -7.17
CA LEU A 296 15.19 -17.94 -5.72
C LEU A 296 14.09 -18.68 -4.92
N ASP A 297 13.63 -19.84 -5.39
CA ASP A 297 12.49 -20.58 -4.82
C ASP A 297 12.86 -21.49 -3.66
N ASP A 298 14.11 -21.50 -3.21
CA ASP A 298 14.46 -22.27 -2.02
C ASP A 298 14.18 -21.47 -0.74
N VAL A 299 12.91 -21.14 -0.53
CA VAL A 299 12.42 -20.51 0.70
C VAL A 299 12.34 -21.54 1.85
N THR A 300 12.53 -22.83 1.54
CA THR A 300 12.33 -23.94 2.47
C THR A 300 13.56 -24.78 2.79
N GLU A 301 14.76 -24.49 2.27
CA GLU A 301 15.97 -25.17 2.75
C GLU A 301 16.01 -25.10 4.28
N GLU A 302 15.87 -26.28 4.89
CA GLU A 302 16.01 -26.49 6.32
C GLU A 302 17.34 -25.86 6.70
N ASP A 303 17.29 -24.78 7.50
CA ASP A 303 18.49 -24.11 7.99
C ASP A 303 19.38 -25.18 8.65
N ARG A 304 20.39 -25.66 7.92
CA ARG A 304 21.42 -26.52 8.50
C ARG A 304 22.02 -25.75 9.67
N LEU A 305 21.99 -26.37 10.84
CA LEU A 305 22.29 -25.78 12.15
C LEU A 305 23.75 -25.32 12.31
N ASP A 306 24.61 -25.51 11.31
CA ASP A 306 26.06 -25.52 11.50
C ASP A 306 26.83 -24.27 11.03
N ASP A 307 26.16 -23.17 10.67
CA ASP A 307 26.85 -21.91 10.29
C ASP A 307 26.45 -20.72 11.18
N GLU A 308 26.89 -20.72 12.45
CA GLU A 308 26.90 -19.52 13.32
C GLU A 308 27.67 -18.34 12.67
N ALA A 309 28.55 -18.62 11.70
CA ALA A 309 29.36 -17.64 10.98
C ALA A 309 28.55 -16.67 10.09
N ASN A 310 27.23 -16.85 9.96
CA ASN A 310 26.38 -16.05 9.08
C ASN A 310 25.37 -15.17 9.85
N ILE A 311 25.56 -14.96 11.15
CA ILE A 311 24.74 -14.09 11.99
C ILE A 311 25.53 -12.82 12.31
N ASP A 312 24.93 -11.65 12.06
CA ASP A 312 25.57 -10.35 12.24
C ASP A 312 24.58 -9.39 12.90
N VAL A 313 24.63 -9.36 14.24
CA VAL A 313 23.70 -8.61 15.10
C VAL A 313 24.49 -7.85 16.15
N ASP A 314 24.29 -6.53 16.21
CA ASP A 314 24.87 -5.70 17.26
C ASP A 314 23.97 -5.70 18.50
N THR A 315 24.39 -6.43 19.53
CA THR A 315 23.64 -6.58 20.78
C THR A 315 23.63 -5.32 21.65
N SER A 316 24.50 -4.34 21.38
CA SER A 316 24.54 -3.09 22.13
C SER A 316 23.28 -2.23 21.95
N PHE A 317 22.65 -2.31 20.77
CA PHE A 317 21.41 -1.59 20.44
C PHE A 317 20.13 -2.27 20.96
N LEU A 318 20.23 -3.46 21.55
CA LEU A 318 19.08 -4.22 22.06
C LEU A 318 18.72 -3.85 23.52
N SER A 319 19.32 -2.80 24.08
CA SER A 319 19.04 -2.33 25.45
C SER A 319 17.69 -1.60 25.55
N VAL A 320 16.65 -2.39 25.85
CA VAL A 320 15.39 -2.20 26.61
C VAL A 320 14.64 -0.85 26.62
N GLU A 321 15.27 0.33 26.53
CA GLU A 321 14.58 1.62 26.74
C GLU A 321 13.92 2.22 25.50
N ASP A 322 14.40 1.91 24.29
CA ASP A 322 13.85 2.52 23.05
C ASP A 322 12.73 1.70 22.36
N LEU A 323 12.50 0.44 22.76
CA LEU A 323 11.49 -0.44 22.13
C LEU A 323 10.13 -0.44 22.85
N LEU A 324 10.08 0.00 24.11
CA LEU A 324 8.85 -0.01 24.93
C LEU A 324 7.98 1.24 24.71
N THR A 325 8.50 2.26 24.05
CA THR A 325 7.78 3.53 23.85
C THR A 325 6.74 3.45 22.73
N GLU A 326 6.88 2.51 21.78
CA GLU A 326 5.90 2.34 20.69
C GLU A 326 4.82 1.28 20.99
N GLU A 327 5.09 0.27 21.82
CA GLU A 327 4.08 -0.73 22.21
C GLU A 327 2.95 -0.15 23.08
N ALA A 328 3.18 0.98 23.75
CA ALA A 328 2.17 1.64 24.57
C ALA A 328 1.22 2.57 23.79
N ALA A 329 1.54 2.93 22.54
CA ALA A 329 0.72 3.87 21.76
C ALA A 329 -0.35 3.17 20.90
N ASP A 330 -0.09 1.94 20.45
CA ASP A 330 -0.98 1.18 19.56
C ASP A 330 -1.83 0.11 20.28
N GLY A 331 -1.67 -0.04 21.60
CA GLY A 331 -2.31 -1.08 22.40
C GLY A 331 -3.61 -0.71 23.13
N GLU A 332 -4.08 0.53 23.04
CA GLU A 332 -5.19 1.04 23.88
C GLU A 332 -6.54 1.18 23.15
N ALA A 333 -6.76 0.44 22.06
CA ALA A 333 -7.99 0.51 21.28
C ALA A 333 -8.63 -0.85 20.97
N ASP A 334 -8.67 -1.81 21.90
CA ASP A 334 -9.69 -2.89 21.86
C ASP A 334 -9.90 -3.64 23.19
N GLU A 335 -10.03 -2.93 24.31
CA GLU A 335 -10.61 -3.51 25.53
C GLU A 335 -11.57 -2.51 26.16
N THR A 336 -12.89 -2.67 25.90
CA THR A 336 -13.99 -2.53 26.88
C THR A 336 -15.35 -2.40 26.18
N LEU A 337 -16.00 -3.53 25.85
CA LEU A 337 -17.47 -3.59 25.81
C LEU A 337 -17.99 -4.93 26.38
N VAL A 338 -17.83 -5.10 27.70
CA VAL A 338 -18.77 -5.88 28.49
C VAL A 338 -19.10 -5.06 29.74
N ARG A 339 -20.16 -4.25 29.67
CA ARG A 339 -20.85 -3.74 30.87
C ARG A 339 -22.20 -4.45 30.98
N PRO A 340 -22.55 -5.03 32.14
CA PRO A 340 -23.87 -5.61 32.35
C PRO A 340 -24.95 -4.55 32.20
N PHE A 341 -26.04 -4.92 31.52
CA PHE A 341 -27.30 -4.17 31.46
C PHE A 341 -27.80 -3.88 32.88
N ASP A 342 -28.01 -2.60 33.21
CA ASP A 342 -28.72 -2.17 34.41
C ASP A 342 -29.88 -1.27 33.97
N ASP A 343 -31.10 -1.78 34.13
CA ASP A 343 -32.36 -1.11 33.78
C ASP A 343 -32.72 -0.08 34.87
N THR A 344 -32.47 1.20 34.60
CA THR A 344 -33.15 2.30 35.31
C THR A 344 -33.53 3.42 34.33
N PRO A 345 -34.79 3.91 34.32
CA PRO A 345 -35.22 4.97 33.40
C PRO A 345 -34.75 6.34 33.91
N LEU A 346 -33.95 7.06 33.11
CA LEU A 346 -33.55 8.45 33.40
C LEU A 346 -34.47 9.43 32.66
N GLU A 347 -35.01 10.38 33.43
CA GLU A 347 -35.93 11.44 33.02
C GLU A 347 -35.30 12.44 32.03
N HIS A 348 -36.13 12.92 31.11
CA HIS A 348 -35.81 13.95 30.13
C HIS A 348 -35.32 15.26 30.76
N SER A 349 -34.11 15.68 30.40
CA SER A 349 -33.62 17.05 30.58
C SER A 349 -33.42 17.71 29.20
N GLN A 350 -33.98 18.91 29.06
CA GLN A 350 -34.06 19.69 27.82
C GLN A 350 -32.69 20.25 27.38
N PRO A 351 -32.48 20.54 26.08
CA PRO A 351 -31.25 21.17 25.60
C PRO A 351 -31.26 22.69 25.84
N GLU A 352 -30.14 23.21 26.35
CA GLU A 352 -29.77 24.63 26.44
C GLU A 352 -29.36 25.17 25.05
N PRO A 353 -29.48 26.48 24.78
CA PRO A 353 -29.29 27.06 23.46
C PRO A 353 -27.83 27.39 23.12
N GLU A 354 -27.57 27.41 21.81
CA GLU A 354 -26.27 27.62 21.15
C GLU A 354 -25.78 29.07 21.25
N ASP A 355 -24.49 29.25 21.54
CA ASP A 355 -23.81 30.55 21.62
C ASP A 355 -23.62 31.19 20.23
N GLU A 356 -24.06 32.43 20.12
CA GLU A 356 -24.00 33.34 18.97
C GLU A 356 -22.60 33.96 18.86
N TYR A 357 -21.95 33.89 17.69
CA TYR A 357 -20.64 34.51 17.44
C TYR A 357 -20.83 36.00 17.11
N ASP A 358 -20.36 36.88 18.01
CA ASP A 358 -20.26 38.33 17.79
C ASP A 358 -19.04 38.67 16.90
N GLU A 359 -19.28 39.37 15.79
CA GLU A 359 -18.24 40.03 14.97
C GLU A 359 -17.99 41.45 15.51
N ASP A 360 -16.80 41.68 16.07
CA ASP A 360 -16.31 42.99 16.49
C ASP A 360 -16.05 43.90 15.27
N LEU A 361 -16.83 44.98 15.16
CA LEU A 361 -16.60 46.14 14.29
C LEU A 361 -15.80 47.22 15.04
N ASP A 362 -14.64 47.63 14.52
CA ASP A 362 -13.91 48.82 14.98
C ASP A 362 -14.21 50.03 14.05
N PRO A 363 -14.46 51.25 14.57
CA PRO A 363 -15.03 52.36 13.80
C PRO A 363 -13.99 53.44 13.50
N ASN A 364 -13.68 53.70 12.21
CA ASN A 364 -13.29 55.04 11.75
C ASN A 364 -13.20 55.14 10.22
N CYS A 365 -14.05 55.94 9.57
CA CYS A 365 -13.65 57.08 8.73
C CYS A 365 -14.87 57.72 8.04
N GLN A 366 -15.32 58.81 8.64
CA GLN A 366 -15.88 60.06 8.10
C GLN A 366 -16.58 60.14 6.72
N SER A 367 -17.80 60.68 6.86
CA SER A 367 -18.64 61.47 5.95
C SER A 367 -17.99 62.39 4.91
N ASP A 368 -18.55 62.36 3.71
CA ASP A 368 -19.05 63.49 2.89
C ASP A 368 -19.65 62.86 1.61
N GLY A 369 -20.80 63.19 1.03
CA GLY A 369 -21.80 64.23 1.21
C GLY A 369 -22.54 64.36 -0.13
N GLY A 370 -23.88 64.30 -0.11
CA GLY A 370 -24.74 64.89 -1.14
C GLY A 370 -25.21 64.02 -2.33
N SER A 371 -26.46 63.55 -2.25
CA SER A 371 -27.32 63.36 -3.44
C SER A 371 -27.85 64.74 -3.92
N PRO A 372 -28.32 64.88 -5.17
CA PRO A 372 -29.74 64.61 -5.39
C PRO A 372 -30.10 63.95 -6.74
N LEU A 373 -31.26 63.28 -6.68
CA LEU A 373 -32.12 62.82 -7.77
C LEU A 373 -32.32 63.87 -8.87
N LEU A 374 -32.34 63.42 -10.13
CA LEU A 374 -33.30 63.87 -11.14
C LEU A 374 -33.54 62.73 -12.14
N GLU A 375 -34.82 62.40 -12.30
CA GLU A 375 -35.41 61.67 -13.41
C GLU A 375 -35.17 62.47 -14.71
N ASP A 376 -34.96 61.79 -15.84
CA ASP A 376 -35.61 62.13 -17.10
C ASP A 376 -35.36 61.03 -18.15
N GLU A 377 -36.45 60.72 -18.84
CA GLU A 377 -36.51 59.88 -20.03
C GLU A 377 -35.66 60.47 -21.17
N GLU A 378 -35.00 59.64 -21.97
CA GLU A 378 -35.18 59.71 -23.43
C GLU A 378 -34.55 58.50 -24.16
N ASN A 379 -35.44 57.89 -24.93
CA ASN A 379 -35.23 57.00 -26.06
C ASN A 379 -34.27 57.65 -27.09
N ILE A 380 -33.40 56.90 -27.79
CA ILE A 380 -33.03 57.10 -29.21
C ILE A 380 -32.11 55.96 -29.71
N GLU A 381 -32.70 55.17 -30.60
CA GLU A 381 -32.23 54.55 -31.85
C GLU A 381 -30.73 54.25 -32.12
N LEU A 382 -30.54 53.00 -32.55
CA LEU A 382 -29.43 52.48 -33.38
C LEU A 382 -29.40 53.13 -34.77
N PRO A 383 -28.22 53.13 -35.43
CA PRO A 383 -28.20 52.95 -36.87
C PRO A 383 -27.27 51.82 -37.35
N GLU A 384 -27.88 51.00 -38.22
CA GLU A 384 -27.41 50.13 -39.32
C GLU A 384 -26.19 49.21 -39.16
#